data_AF-B0EHK8-F1
#
_entry.id   AF-B0EHK8-F1
#
_cell.length_a   1.000
_cell.length_b   1.000
_cell.length_c   1.000
_cell.angle_alpha   90.00
_cell.angle_beta   90.00
_cell.angle_gamma   90.00
#
_symmetry.space_group_name_H-M   'P 1'
#
loop_
_entity.id
_entity.type
_entity.pdbx_description
1 polymer ?
#
loop_
_entity_poly.entity_id
_entity_poly.type
_entity_poly.pdbx_seq_one_letter_code
_entity_poly.pdbx_strand_id
1 'polypeptide(L)'
;MKCLKCDDKCETCYGTSTYCMSCSNDKYLRNDKTCQSNEELNGTCLRILADGSGCGICNKGYYRNGKGCSKCEKECLTCNQKDKCIICGEGYFMSSTGICKSTTTIKGCKGEIDKEYGCRECLTGYYLINKECSKCGNKCITCLNEKECNKCEEEYIIINKECIHYSNINKCKETKNNKCSKCSFWYGINEEGTKCNKEIVWWMIMIIIIIILIIIIIIIIIIIIMINYIIKRKEKKEQEK
;
A
#
# COMPACT_ATOMS: atom_id res chain seq x y z
N MET A 1 27.06 20.98 -56.02
CA MET A 1 25.91 20.93 -55.09
C MET A 1 24.64 20.91 -55.95
N LYS A 2 23.79 19.89 -55.84
CA LYS A 2 22.57 19.77 -56.67
C LYS A 2 21.37 20.27 -55.86
N CYS A 3 20.65 21.26 -56.37
CA CYS A 3 19.38 21.66 -55.79
C CYS A 3 18.33 20.60 -56.10
N LEU A 4 17.69 20.08 -55.06
CA LEU A 4 16.53 19.19 -55.19
C LEU A 4 15.27 20.05 -55.26
N LYS A 5 14.30 19.63 -56.08
CA LYS A 5 12.98 20.25 -56.09
C LYS A 5 12.33 20.07 -54.71
N CYS A 6 11.64 21.10 -54.22
CA CYS A 6 10.79 20.97 -53.05
C CYS A 6 9.68 19.93 -53.30
N ASP A 7 9.17 19.35 -52.22
CA ASP A 7 7.96 18.53 -52.25
C ASP A 7 6.80 19.35 -52.87
N ASP A 8 5.95 18.70 -53.67
CA ASP A 8 4.86 19.38 -54.38
C ASP A 8 3.80 20.00 -53.43
N LYS A 9 3.89 19.73 -52.12
CA LYS A 9 3.08 20.37 -51.09
C LYS A 9 3.67 21.69 -50.57
N CYS A 10 4.97 21.91 -50.74
CA CYS A 10 5.63 23.16 -50.38
C CYS A 10 5.64 24.11 -51.58
N GLU A 11 5.38 25.39 -51.35
CA GLU A 11 5.68 26.43 -52.33
C GLU A 11 7.16 26.85 -52.24
N THR A 12 7.69 26.91 -51.02
CA THR A 12 9.13 27.13 -50.76
C THR A 12 9.63 26.16 -49.69
N CYS A 13 10.89 25.71 -49.77
CA CYS A 13 11.51 24.80 -48.81
C CYS A 13 12.95 25.21 -48.44
N TYR A 14 13.46 24.71 -47.31
CA TYR A 14 14.81 25.02 -46.83
C TYR A 14 15.55 23.78 -46.30
N GLY A 15 16.78 23.55 -46.76
CA GLY A 15 17.64 22.46 -46.32
C GLY A 15 17.27 21.09 -46.88
N THR A 16 16.00 20.69 -46.76
CA THR A 16 15.44 19.45 -47.33
C THR A 16 14.17 19.76 -48.14
N SER A 17 13.79 18.86 -49.05
CA SER A 17 12.59 19.03 -49.89
C SER A 17 11.28 19.03 -49.10
N THR A 18 11.27 18.43 -47.90
CA THR A 18 10.09 18.28 -47.03
C THR A 18 9.98 19.34 -45.93
N TYR A 19 11.03 20.15 -45.73
CA TYR A 19 11.03 21.25 -44.76
C TYR A 19 10.50 22.50 -45.46
N CYS A 20 9.19 22.71 -45.39
CA CYS A 20 8.50 23.81 -46.06
C CYS A 20 8.64 25.12 -45.28
N MET A 21 8.82 26.22 -46.03
CA MET A 21 8.78 27.60 -45.53
C MET A 21 7.42 28.26 -45.84
N SER A 22 6.80 27.91 -46.98
CA SER A 22 5.42 28.24 -47.34
C SER A 22 4.75 27.05 -48.02
N CYS A 23 3.41 27.03 -48.02
CA CYS A 23 2.61 25.95 -48.57
C CYS A 23 1.87 26.41 -49.82
N SER A 24 1.65 25.50 -50.77
CA SER A 24 0.79 25.75 -51.93
C SER A 24 -0.65 26.07 -51.50
N ASN A 25 -1.43 26.67 -52.41
CA ASN A 25 -2.84 27.01 -52.17
C ASN A 25 -3.65 25.85 -51.53
N ASP A 26 -4.58 26.21 -50.66
CA ASP A 26 -5.45 25.29 -49.89
C ASP A 26 -4.74 24.37 -48.88
N LYS A 27 -3.46 24.65 -48.59
CA LYS A 27 -2.65 23.99 -47.56
C LYS A 27 -2.12 25.00 -46.55
N TYR A 28 -1.88 24.55 -45.32
CA TYR A 28 -1.32 25.38 -44.25
C TYR A 28 -0.04 24.77 -43.67
N LEU A 29 0.80 25.65 -43.13
CA LEU A 29 2.09 25.29 -42.53
C LEU A 29 1.89 24.85 -41.07
N ARG A 30 2.36 23.64 -40.75
CA ARG A 30 2.40 23.11 -39.38
C ARG A 30 3.68 23.53 -38.66
N ASN A 31 3.70 23.36 -37.34
CA ASN A 31 4.87 23.67 -36.51
C ASN A 31 6.10 22.80 -36.84
N ASP A 32 5.90 21.58 -37.33
CA ASP A 32 6.95 20.66 -37.78
C ASP A 32 7.47 20.97 -39.19
N LYS A 33 7.07 22.12 -39.77
CA LYS A 33 7.48 22.61 -41.09
C LYS A 33 7.01 21.73 -42.25
N THR A 34 5.94 20.98 -42.04
CA THR A 34 5.22 20.25 -43.09
C THR A 34 3.94 20.99 -43.50
N CYS A 35 3.51 20.78 -44.75
CA CYS A 35 2.27 21.36 -45.28
C CYS A 35 1.14 20.33 -45.30
N GLN A 36 -0.05 20.76 -44.87
CA GLN A 36 -1.23 19.91 -44.74
C GLN A 36 -2.44 20.56 -45.44
N SER A 37 -3.28 19.79 -46.12
CA SER A 37 -4.44 20.34 -46.85
C SER A 37 -5.62 20.64 -45.92
N ASN A 38 -6.49 21.53 -46.38
CA ASN A 38 -7.78 21.80 -45.73
C ASN A 38 -8.72 20.58 -45.73
N GLU A 39 -8.57 19.65 -46.68
CA GLU A 39 -9.31 18.37 -46.66
C GLU A 39 -8.94 17.49 -45.47
N GLU A 40 -7.69 17.56 -44.98
CA GLU A 40 -7.25 16.83 -43.79
C GLU A 40 -7.69 17.52 -42.47
N LEU A 41 -8.19 18.76 -42.55
CA LEU A 41 -8.92 19.40 -41.45
C LEU A 41 -10.38 18.93 -41.37
N ASN A 42 -10.89 18.24 -42.39
CA ASN A 42 -12.25 17.73 -42.40
C ASN A 42 -12.44 16.71 -41.28
N GLY A 43 -13.34 17.01 -40.34
CA GLY A 43 -13.56 16.21 -39.13
C GLY A 43 -12.61 16.48 -37.96
N THR A 44 -11.50 17.20 -38.14
CA THR A 44 -10.57 17.55 -37.04
C THR A 44 -10.67 19.02 -36.60
N CYS A 45 -11.08 19.91 -37.50
CA CYS A 45 -11.29 21.33 -37.22
C CYS A 45 -12.76 21.67 -37.01
N LEU A 46 -13.04 22.45 -35.97
CA LEU A 46 -14.36 23.03 -35.71
C LEU A 46 -14.53 24.41 -36.35
N ARG A 47 -13.46 25.23 -36.33
CA ARG A 47 -13.49 26.60 -36.88
C ARG A 47 -12.19 26.95 -37.58
N ILE A 48 -12.29 27.22 -38.88
CA ILE A 48 -11.19 27.70 -39.73
C ILE A 48 -10.93 29.19 -39.45
N LEU A 49 -9.68 29.62 -39.59
CA LEU A 49 -9.29 31.02 -39.53
C LEU A 49 -9.85 31.82 -40.72
N ALA A 50 -10.10 33.11 -40.52
CA ALA A 50 -10.72 33.97 -41.54
C ALA A 50 -9.90 34.09 -42.84
N ASP A 51 -8.58 33.91 -42.75
CA ASP A 51 -7.64 33.94 -43.88
C ASP A 51 -7.48 32.56 -44.56
N GLY A 52 -8.24 31.54 -44.13
CA GLY A 52 -8.14 30.17 -44.65
C GLY A 52 -6.83 29.46 -44.31
N SER A 53 -5.97 30.06 -43.48
CA SER A 53 -4.61 29.59 -43.27
C SER A 53 -4.50 28.44 -42.26
N GLY A 54 -5.61 27.84 -41.85
CA GLY A 54 -5.67 26.69 -40.94
C GLY A 54 -6.79 26.79 -39.90
N CYS A 55 -6.64 26.09 -38.79
CA CYS A 55 -7.67 25.94 -37.77
C CYS A 55 -7.45 26.83 -36.54
N GLY A 56 -8.50 27.58 -36.16
CA GLY A 56 -8.56 28.36 -34.94
C GLY A 56 -9.09 27.56 -33.75
N ILE A 57 -10.08 26.69 -33.97
CA ILE A 57 -10.69 25.84 -32.92
C ILE A 57 -10.79 24.41 -33.45
N CYS A 58 -10.14 23.48 -32.74
CA CYS A 58 -10.18 22.05 -33.08
C CYS A 58 -11.43 21.36 -32.51
N ASN A 59 -11.85 20.26 -33.14
CA ASN A 59 -12.92 19.41 -32.62
C ASN A 59 -12.50 18.74 -31.30
N LYS A 60 -13.49 18.25 -30.54
CA LYS A 60 -13.25 17.47 -29.32
C LYS A 60 -12.36 16.26 -29.63
N GLY A 61 -11.39 15.98 -28.76
CA GLY A 61 -10.35 14.96 -29.01
C GLY A 61 -9.15 15.45 -29.82
N TYR A 62 -9.10 16.74 -30.19
CA TYR A 62 -7.98 17.37 -30.87
C TYR A 62 -7.57 18.66 -30.15
N TYR A 63 -6.28 18.96 -30.18
CA TYR A 63 -5.71 20.22 -29.68
C TYR A 63 -5.02 20.98 -30.79
N ARG A 64 -4.92 22.30 -30.61
CA ARG A 64 -4.29 23.18 -31.58
C ARG A 64 -2.77 23.01 -31.55
N ASN A 65 -2.17 22.68 -32.68
CA ASN A 65 -0.73 22.56 -32.88
C ASN A 65 -0.30 23.43 -34.07
N GLY A 66 0.05 24.68 -33.79
CA GLY A 66 0.31 25.68 -34.82
C GLY A 66 -0.99 26.12 -35.49
N LYS A 67 -1.03 26.01 -36.82
CA LYS A 67 -2.26 26.23 -37.61
C LYS A 67 -3.07 24.94 -37.87
N GLY A 68 -2.62 23.80 -37.36
CA GLY A 68 -3.32 22.52 -37.50
C GLY A 68 -3.93 21.99 -36.20
N CYS A 69 -4.65 20.88 -36.32
CA CYS A 69 -5.18 20.13 -35.19
C CYS A 69 -4.45 18.80 -35.05
N SER A 70 -3.93 18.52 -33.87
CA SER A 70 -3.31 17.23 -33.53
C SER A 70 -4.22 16.46 -32.58
N LYS A 71 -4.31 15.14 -32.78
CA LYS A 71 -5.15 14.28 -31.94
C LYS A 71 -4.60 14.22 -30.52
N CYS A 72 -5.49 14.21 -29.53
CA CYS A 72 -5.14 13.90 -28.16
C CYS A 72 -4.66 12.44 -28.03
N GLU A 73 -3.94 12.15 -26.95
CA GLU A 73 -3.60 10.76 -26.62
C GLU A 73 -4.86 9.92 -26.37
N LYS A 74 -4.76 8.60 -26.56
CA LYS A 74 -5.93 7.70 -26.54
C LYS A 74 -6.65 7.70 -25.18
N GLU A 75 -5.91 7.95 -24.12
CA GLU A 75 -6.37 8.03 -22.73
C GLU A 75 -7.11 9.33 -22.42
N CYS A 76 -7.03 10.32 -23.33
CA CYS A 76 -7.50 11.67 -23.12
C CYS A 76 -8.65 12.05 -24.06
N LEU A 77 -9.77 12.46 -23.47
CA LEU A 77 -10.95 12.92 -24.21
C LEU A 77 -10.79 14.35 -24.72
N THR A 78 -10.21 15.22 -23.89
CA THR A 78 -9.96 16.63 -24.22
C THR A 78 -8.59 17.04 -23.67
N CYS A 79 -7.73 17.58 -24.53
CA CYS A 79 -6.40 18.04 -24.19
C CYS A 79 -6.14 19.45 -24.75
N ASN A 80 -5.20 20.19 -24.16
CA ASN A 80 -4.72 21.46 -24.73
C ASN A 80 -3.34 21.34 -25.38
N GLN A 81 -2.58 20.30 -25.03
CA GLN A 81 -1.30 19.92 -25.61
C GLN A 81 -1.19 18.40 -25.61
N LYS A 82 -0.17 17.85 -26.28
CA LYS A 82 0.06 16.41 -26.37
C LYS A 82 0.00 15.72 -25.00
N ASP A 83 0.74 16.24 -24.02
CA ASP A 83 0.90 15.61 -22.70
C ASP A 83 0.06 16.27 -21.59
N LYS A 84 -0.85 17.19 -21.95
CA LYS A 84 -1.69 17.92 -20.99
C LYS A 84 -3.16 17.61 -21.23
N CYS A 85 -3.58 16.53 -20.61
CA CYS A 85 -4.99 16.15 -20.62
C CYS A 85 -5.80 17.00 -19.64
N ILE A 86 -7.00 17.39 -20.08
CA ILE A 86 -7.96 18.12 -19.25
C ILE A 86 -9.04 17.15 -18.75
N ILE A 87 -9.56 16.31 -19.65
CA ILE A 87 -10.62 15.34 -19.34
C ILE A 87 -10.18 13.98 -19.84
N CYS A 88 -10.12 12.99 -18.94
CA CYS A 88 -9.79 11.61 -19.29
C CYS A 88 -10.92 10.92 -20.06
N GLY A 89 -10.53 10.00 -20.94
CA GLY A 89 -11.45 9.15 -21.71
C GLY A 89 -12.27 8.20 -20.84
N GLU A 90 -13.19 7.47 -21.47
CA GLU A 90 -13.90 6.38 -20.79
C GLU A 90 -12.94 5.26 -20.40
N GLY A 91 -13.10 4.72 -19.20
CA GLY A 91 -12.16 3.74 -18.65
C GLY A 91 -10.86 4.35 -18.10
N TYR A 92 -10.71 5.68 -18.08
CA TYR A 92 -9.54 6.39 -17.53
C TYR A 92 -9.94 7.40 -16.45
N PHE A 93 -9.04 7.68 -15.51
CA PHE A 93 -9.19 8.70 -14.47
C PHE A 93 -7.94 9.57 -14.35
N MET A 94 -8.10 10.78 -13.81
CA MET A 94 -7.03 11.76 -13.62
C MET A 94 -6.23 11.46 -12.34
N SER A 95 -4.97 11.07 -12.50
CA SER A 95 -4.06 10.85 -11.37
C SER A 95 -3.77 12.14 -10.59
N SER A 96 -3.14 12.02 -9.43
CA SER A 96 -2.63 13.18 -8.68
C SER A 96 -1.57 14.00 -9.44
N THR A 97 -0.89 13.40 -10.42
CA THR A 97 0.12 14.05 -11.26
C THR A 97 -0.45 14.68 -12.53
N GLY A 98 -1.77 14.64 -12.72
CA GLY A 98 -2.43 15.19 -13.91
C GLY A 98 -2.32 14.31 -15.16
N ILE A 99 -2.07 13.00 -14.99
CA ILE A 99 -1.97 12.04 -16.09
C ILE A 99 -3.20 11.12 -16.06
N CYS A 100 -3.78 10.85 -17.23
CA CYS A 100 -4.88 9.89 -17.33
C CYS A 100 -4.36 8.46 -17.21
N LYS A 101 -4.81 7.75 -16.18
CA LYS A 101 -4.47 6.35 -15.91
C LYS A 101 -5.67 5.46 -16.15
N SER A 102 -5.41 4.23 -16.61
CA SER A 102 -6.47 3.24 -16.84
C SER A 102 -7.07 2.78 -15.53
N THR A 103 -8.39 2.83 -15.43
CA THR A 103 -9.17 2.34 -14.27
C THR A 103 -8.93 0.85 -14.00
N THR A 104 -8.68 0.05 -15.05
CA THR A 104 -8.43 -1.40 -14.93
C THR A 104 -7.10 -1.74 -14.26
N THR A 105 -6.19 -0.77 -14.14
CA THR A 105 -4.88 -0.98 -13.50
C THR A 105 -4.94 -0.77 -11.99
N ILE A 106 -5.97 -0.08 -11.48
CA ILE A 106 -6.14 0.16 -10.05
C ILE A 106 -6.61 -1.13 -9.38
N LYS A 107 -5.88 -1.57 -8.37
CA LYS A 107 -6.24 -2.71 -7.52
C LYS A 107 -6.69 -2.19 -6.17
N GLY A 108 -7.58 -2.92 -5.51
CA GLY A 108 -7.96 -2.61 -4.13
C GLY A 108 -8.92 -1.43 -3.97
N CYS A 109 -9.48 -0.88 -5.05
CA CYS A 109 -10.55 0.11 -4.94
C CYS A 109 -11.89 -0.56 -4.64
N LYS A 110 -12.67 0.03 -3.73
CA LYS A 110 -14.01 -0.41 -3.38
C LYS A 110 -15.04 0.38 -4.18
N GLY A 111 -15.73 -0.30 -5.09
CA GLY A 111 -16.72 0.32 -5.96
C GLY A 111 -16.12 0.92 -7.23
N GLU A 112 -16.81 1.90 -7.81
CA GLU A 112 -16.41 2.55 -9.05
C GLU A 112 -15.31 3.59 -8.86
N ILE A 113 -14.48 3.77 -9.90
CA ILE A 113 -13.40 4.74 -9.93
C ILE A 113 -13.92 6.01 -10.60
N ASP A 114 -13.90 7.11 -9.86
CA ASP A 114 -14.30 8.43 -10.33
C ASP A 114 -13.26 8.99 -11.32
N LYS A 115 -13.72 9.60 -12.43
CA LYS A 115 -12.80 10.14 -13.45
C LYS A 115 -11.92 11.28 -12.95
N GLU A 116 -12.40 12.07 -12.00
CA GLU A 116 -11.68 13.24 -11.46
C GLU A 116 -11.01 12.91 -10.13
N TYR A 117 -11.71 12.18 -9.26
CA TYR A 117 -11.27 11.89 -7.90
C TYR A 117 -10.58 10.54 -7.74
N GLY A 118 -10.58 9.69 -8.78
CA GLY A 118 -10.06 8.33 -8.73
C GLY A 118 -10.83 7.47 -7.74
N CYS A 119 -10.13 6.65 -6.96
CA CYS A 119 -10.74 5.82 -5.94
C CYS A 119 -11.13 6.64 -4.70
N ARG A 120 -12.35 6.47 -4.21
CA ARG A 120 -12.83 7.15 -2.98
C ARG A 120 -12.63 6.32 -1.72
N GLU A 121 -12.77 5.01 -1.83
CA GLU A 121 -12.64 4.08 -0.69
C GLU A 121 -11.87 2.84 -1.13
N CYS A 122 -10.96 2.36 -0.29
CA CYS A 122 -10.19 1.15 -0.56
C CYS A 122 -10.79 -0.08 0.12
N LEU A 123 -10.58 -1.25 -0.48
CA LEU A 123 -10.88 -2.54 0.12
C LEU A 123 -10.01 -2.76 1.37
N THR A 124 -10.46 -3.64 2.26
CA THR A 124 -9.67 -4.06 3.42
C THR A 124 -8.32 -4.62 2.97
N GLY A 125 -7.25 -4.28 3.70
CA GLY A 125 -5.87 -4.57 3.32
C GLY A 125 -5.25 -3.57 2.35
N TYR A 126 -5.94 -2.46 2.03
CA TYR A 126 -5.44 -1.36 1.22
C TYR A 126 -5.68 0.00 1.92
N TYR A 127 -4.88 0.99 1.57
CA TYR A 127 -5.03 2.38 2.02
C TYR A 127 -5.03 3.35 0.82
N LEU A 128 -5.76 4.44 0.97
CA LEU A 128 -5.92 5.45 -0.07
C LEU A 128 -4.70 6.37 -0.11
N ILE A 129 -4.05 6.45 -1.26
CA ILE A 129 -2.93 7.37 -1.51
C ILE A 129 -3.00 7.88 -2.95
N ASN A 130 -2.91 9.20 -3.13
CA ASN A 130 -2.86 9.83 -4.46
C ASN A 130 -4.03 9.43 -5.39
N LYS A 131 -5.25 9.30 -4.85
CA LYS A 131 -6.47 8.85 -5.55
C LYS A 131 -6.46 7.37 -5.97
N GLU A 132 -5.48 6.60 -5.51
CA GLU A 132 -5.30 5.18 -5.81
C GLU A 132 -5.23 4.38 -4.50
N CYS A 133 -5.41 3.07 -4.58
CA CYS A 133 -5.30 2.19 -3.42
C CYS A 133 -3.98 1.43 -3.46
N SER A 134 -3.20 1.58 -2.39
CA SER A 134 -1.97 0.84 -2.18
C SER A 134 -2.18 -0.23 -1.14
N LYS A 135 -1.52 -1.38 -1.31
CA LYS A 135 -1.65 -2.51 -0.38
C LYS A 135 -0.99 -2.16 0.96
N CYS A 136 -1.63 -2.51 2.06
CA CYS A 136 -1.02 -2.46 3.39
C CYS A 136 0.19 -3.38 3.48
N GLY A 137 1.03 -3.12 4.49
CA GLY A 137 2.16 -3.99 4.84
C GLY A 137 1.73 -5.42 5.16
N ASN A 138 2.72 -6.31 5.28
CA ASN A 138 2.49 -7.74 5.50
C ASN A 138 1.59 -7.97 6.73
N LYS A 139 0.56 -8.81 6.53
CA LYS A 139 -0.33 -9.28 7.61
C LYS A 139 -1.13 -8.18 8.31
N CYS A 140 -1.25 -7.03 7.65
CA CYS A 140 -2.02 -5.88 8.11
C CYS A 140 -3.38 -5.80 7.42
N ILE A 141 -4.45 -5.73 8.22
CA ILE A 141 -5.85 -5.60 7.77
C ILE A 141 -6.20 -4.14 7.48
N THR A 142 -5.81 -3.21 8.35
CA THR A 142 -6.02 -1.77 8.15
C THR A 142 -4.76 -1.00 8.50
N CYS A 143 -4.38 -0.07 7.62
CA CYS A 143 -3.16 0.72 7.76
C CYS A 143 -3.42 2.18 7.39
N LEU A 144 -2.58 3.09 7.92
CA LEU A 144 -2.55 4.49 7.53
C LEU A 144 -1.69 4.69 6.26
N ASN A 145 -0.58 3.97 6.20
CA ASN A 145 0.35 3.90 5.09
C ASN A 145 1.03 2.52 5.08
N GLU A 146 1.93 2.28 4.13
CA GLU A 146 2.63 0.99 3.99
C GLU A 146 3.31 0.48 5.27
N LYS A 147 3.82 1.39 6.11
CA LYS A 147 4.59 1.08 7.32
C LYS A 147 3.76 1.14 8.61
N GLU A 148 2.61 1.79 8.58
CA GLU A 148 1.82 2.05 9.77
C GLU A 148 0.53 1.23 9.80
N CYS A 149 0.62 0.05 10.42
CA CYS A 149 -0.53 -0.81 10.65
C CYS A 149 -1.32 -0.43 11.89
N ASN A 150 -2.64 -0.37 11.73
CA ASN A 150 -3.60 -0.12 12.80
C ASN A 150 -4.28 -1.40 13.30
N LYS A 151 -4.41 -2.42 12.43
CA LYS A 151 -5.01 -3.72 12.77
C LYS A 151 -4.33 -4.84 12.00
N CYS A 152 -3.89 -5.89 12.68
CA CYS A 152 -3.27 -7.06 12.06
C CYS A 152 -4.25 -8.22 11.93
N GLU A 153 -3.88 -9.21 11.11
CA GLU A 153 -4.50 -10.54 11.10
C GLU A 153 -4.51 -11.17 12.50
N GLU A 154 -5.35 -12.19 12.70
CA GLU A 154 -5.34 -12.99 13.93
C GLU A 154 -3.94 -13.58 14.17
N GLU A 155 -3.56 -13.80 15.44
CA GLU A 155 -2.22 -14.29 15.82
C GLU A 155 -1.07 -13.28 15.65
N TYR A 156 -1.33 -12.07 15.14
CA TYR A 156 -0.34 -10.99 15.03
C TYR A 156 -0.55 -9.89 16.08
N ILE A 157 0.56 -9.40 16.63
CA ILE A 157 0.65 -8.31 17.60
C ILE A 157 1.21 -7.06 16.91
N ILE A 158 0.67 -5.89 17.24
CA ILE A 158 1.19 -4.61 16.74
C ILE A 158 2.35 -4.17 17.64
N ILE A 159 3.55 -4.08 17.08
CA ILE A 159 4.73 -3.52 17.74
C ILE A 159 5.36 -2.51 16.78
N ASN A 160 5.57 -1.28 17.24
CA ASN A 160 6.09 -0.18 16.41
C ASN A 160 5.32 0.00 15.08
N LYS A 161 3.99 -0.20 15.12
CA LYS A 161 3.08 -0.17 13.95
C LYS A 161 3.27 -1.28 12.92
N GLU A 162 4.08 -2.29 13.21
CA GLU A 162 4.24 -3.48 12.38
C GLU A 162 3.56 -4.71 13.00
N CYS A 163 3.12 -5.63 12.14
CA CYS A 163 2.48 -6.87 12.56
C CYS A 163 3.53 -7.96 12.79
N ILE A 164 3.72 -8.36 14.04
CA ILE A 164 4.64 -9.42 14.42
C ILE A 164 3.86 -10.63 14.93
N HIS A 165 4.11 -11.80 14.34
CA HIS A 165 3.48 -13.04 14.76
C HIS A 165 3.80 -13.33 16.23
N TYR A 166 2.80 -13.74 17.04
CA TYR A 166 2.95 -13.91 18.48
C TYR A 166 4.07 -14.88 18.88
N SER A 167 4.34 -15.91 18.07
CA SER A 167 5.44 -16.87 18.31
C SER A 167 6.82 -16.22 18.34
N ASN A 168 6.99 -15.06 17.70
CA ASN A 168 8.23 -14.29 17.74
C ASN A 168 8.35 -13.43 19.01
N ILE A 169 7.25 -13.29 19.77
CA ILE A 169 7.24 -12.59 21.06
C ILE A 169 7.56 -13.60 22.15
N ASN A 170 8.70 -13.39 22.82
CA ASN A 170 9.18 -14.31 23.85
C ASN A 170 8.09 -14.55 24.90
N LYS A 171 7.77 -15.83 25.12
CA LYS A 171 6.77 -16.31 26.07
C LYS A 171 5.32 -15.89 25.83
N CYS A 172 4.98 -15.21 24.73
CA CYS A 172 3.57 -15.01 24.36
C CYS A 172 2.96 -16.32 23.85
N LYS A 173 1.69 -16.58 24.17
CA LYS A 173 0.99 -17.83 23.83
C LYS A 173 -0.28 -17.61 23.05
N GLU A 174 -1.00 -16.55 23.33
CA GLU A 174 -2.28 -16.23 22.69
C GLU A 174 -2.34 -14.73 22.43
N THR A 175 -3.16 -14.34 21.45
CA THR A 175 -3.39 -12.93 21.10
C THR A 175 -4.86 -12.57 21.24
N LYS A 176 -5.13 -11.30 21.55
CA LYS A 176 -6.46 -10.71 21.51
C LYS A 176 -6.31 -9.22 21.16
N ASN A 177 -7.13 -8.73 20.22
CA ASN A 177 -7.09 -7.33 19.76
C ASN A 177 -5.68 -6.87 19.35
N ASN A 178 -4.94 -7.73 18.63
CA ASN A 178 -3.56 -7.51 18.21
C ASN A 178 -2.58 -7.16 19.34
N LYS A 179 -2.84 -7.69 20.54
CA LYS A 179 -1.97 -7.67 21.72
C LYS A 179 -1.78 -9.08 22.25
N CYS A 180 -0.70 -9.32 22.98
CA CYS A 180 -0.54 -10.57 23.71
C CYS A 180 -1.59 -10.65 24.81
N SER A 181 -2.44 -11.68 24.76
CA SER A 181 -3.51 -11.90 25.74
C SER A 181 -3.14 -12.90 26.82
N LYS A 182 -2.12 -13.72 26.58
CA LYS A 182 -1.67 -14.74 27.52
C LYS A 182 -0.18 -15.01 27.35
N CYS A 183 0.52 -15.01 28.46
CA CYS A 183 1.93 -15.35 28.54
C CYS A 183 2.13 -16.77 29.07
N SER A 184 3.35 -17.29 28.90
CA SER A 184 3.78 -18.55 29.49
C SER A 184 3.81 -18.44 31.02
N PHE A 185 3.78 -19.58 31.71
CA PHE A 185 3.87 -19.65 33.16
C PHE A 185 5.07 -18.83 33.70
N TRP A 186 4.83 -18.02 34.74
CA TRP A 186 5.76 -17.04 35.37
C TRP A 186 6.00 -15.76 34.58
N TYR A 187 5.15 -15.44 33.62
CA TYR A 187 5.22 -14.19 32.89
C TYR A 187 3.86 -13.48 32.88
N GLY A 188 3.90 -12.17 33.11
CA GLY A 188 2.78 -11.24 33.05
C GLY A 188 2.87 -10.35 31.81
N ILE A 189 1.73 -9.83 31.38
CA ILE A 189 1.63 -8.93 30.24
C ILE A 189 2.04 -7.52 30.66
N ASN A 190 2.80 -6.78 29.86
CA ASN A 190 3.09 -5.37 30.12
C ASN A 190 1.87 -4.47 29.86
N GLU A 191 1.89 -3.23 30.34
CA GLU A 191 0.78 -2.27 30.17
C GLU A 191 0.34 -2.08 28.71
N GLU A 192 1.30 -2.11 27.78
CA GLU A 192 1.02 -1.97 26.35
C GLU A 192 0.41 -3.23 25.71
N GLY A 193 0.65 -4.40 26.29
CA GLY A 193 0.26 -5.71 25.73
C GLY A 193 1.18 -6.24 24.63
N THR A 194 2.42 -5.77 24.58
CA THR A 194 3.41 -6.07 23.53
C THR A 194 4.46 -7.08 23.97
N LYS A 195 4.65 -7.30 25.27
CA LYS A 195 5.70 -8.16 25.84
C LYS A 195 5.22 -8.91 27.07
N CYS A 196 5.87 -10.03 27.34
CA CYS A 196 5.69 -10.85 28.53
C CYS A 196 6.90 -10.67 29.46
N ASN A 197 6.71 -10.00 30.60
CA ASN A 197 7.75 -9.79 31.61
C ASN A 197 7.63 -10.81 32.72
N LYS A 198 8.75 -11.20 33.35
CA LYS A 198 8.72 -12.17 34.44
C LYS A 198 7.86 -11.66 35.59
N GLU A 199 6.88 -12.44 36.00
CA GLU A 199 5.98 -12.15 37.11
C GLU A 199 6.08 -13.28 38.13
N ILE A 200 6.43 -12.92 39.37
CA ILE A 200 6.61 -13.90 40.44
C ILE A 200 5.23 -14.28 40.98
N VAL A 201 4.93 -15.56 40.85
CA VAL A 201 3.66 -16.13 41.27
C VAL A 201 3.74 -16.51 42.75
N TRP A 202 3.49 -15.55 43.65
CA TRP A 202 3.70 -15.69 45.11
C TRP A 202 2.96 -16.87 45.75
N TRP A 203 1.78 -17.22 45.26
CA TRP A 203 1.02 -18.36 45.78
C TRP A 203 1.73 -19.70 45.54
N MET A 204 2.53 -19.83 44.48
CA MET A 204 3.36 -21.02 44.25
C MET A 204 4.52 -21.09 45.25
N ILE A 205 5.09 -19.95 45.64
CA ILE A 205 6.11 -19.90 46.71
C ILE A 205 5.50 -20.34 48.05
N MET A 206 4.27 -19.89 48.35
CA MET A 206 3.54 -20.33 49.55
C MET A 206 3.29 -21.83 49.57
N ILE A 207 2.89 -22.42 48.44
CA ILE A 207 2.72 -23.88 48.33
C ILE A 207 4.04 -24.62 48.58
N ILE A 208 5.16 -24.15 48.03
CA ILE A 208 6.48 -24.77 48.25
C ILE A 208 6.86 -24.73 49.74
N ILE A 209 6.62 -23.61 50.42
CA ILE A 209 6.90 -23.47 51.86
C ILE A 209 6.02 -24.42 52.68
N ILE A 210 4.74 -24.55 52.36
CA ILE A 210 3.82 -25.49 53.03
C ILE A 210 4.30 -26.93 52.84
N ILE A 211 4.73 -27.32 51.64
CA ILE A 211 5.27 -28.66 51.38
C ILE A 211 6.51 -28.93 52.23
N ILE A 212 7.42 -27.96 52.34
CA ILE A 212 8.62 -28.08 53.19
C ILE A 212 8.24 -28.25 54.67
N LEU A 213 7.25 -27.49 55.17
CA LEU A 213 6.76 -27.63 56.54
C LEU A 213 6.16 -29.02 56.81
N ILE A 214 5.38 -29.56 55.87
CA ILE A 214 4.83 -30.91 55.96
C ILE A 214 5.95 -31.95 56.03
N ILE A 215 6.99 -31.82 55.20
CA ILE A 215 8.15 -32.72 55.21
C ILE A 215 8.87 -32.67 56.57
N ILE A 216 9.06 -31.48 57.15
CA ILE A 216 9.69 -31.32 58.46
C ILE A 216 8.84 -32.00 59.55
N ILE A 217 7.52 -31.83 59.54
CA ILE A 217 6.61 -32.49 60.50
C ILE A 217 6.71 -34.01 60.38
N ILE A 218 6.72 -34.55 59.16
CA ILE A 218 6.88 -35.99 58.91
C ILE A 218 8.21 -36.49 59.49
N ILE A 219 9.31 -35.76 59.28
CA ILE A 219 10.63 -36.12 59.84
C ILE A 219 10.59 -36.13 61.38
N ILE A 220 9.97 -35.13 62.00
CA ILE A 220 9.82 -35.06 63.46
C ILE A 220 9.03 -36.27 63.98
N ILE A 221 7.92 -36.63 63.33
CA ILE A 221 7.11 -37.81 63.70
C ILE A 221 7.95 -39.08 63.59
N ILE A 222 8.73 -39.25 62.52
CA ILE A 222 9.61 -40.42 62.35
C ILE A 222 10.66 -40.49 63.47
N ILE A 223 11.27 -39.36 63.84
CA ILE A 223 12.25 -39.29 64.94
C ILE A 223 11.60 -39.70 66.26
N ILE A 224 10.40 -39.21 66.56
CA ILE A 224 9.65 -39.58 67.77
C ILE A 224 9.37 -41.09 67.81
N ILE A 225 8.93 -41.67 66.69
CA ILE A 225 8.69 -43.11 66.57
C ILE A 225 10.00 -43.89 66.81
N MET A 226 11.10 -43.44 66.23
CA MET A 226 12.41 -44.07 66.42
C MET A 226 12.91 -44.01 67.87
N ILE A 227 12.75 -42.86 68.54
CA ILE A 227 13.10 -42.70 69.96
C ILE A 227 12.25 -43.66 70.81
N ASN A 228 10.93 -43.69 70.59
CA ASN A 228 10.03 -44.60 71.31
C ASN A 228 10.37 -46.07 71.06
N TYR A 229 10.76 -46.42 69.83
CA TYR A 229 11.23 -47.76 69.49
C TYR A 229 12.51 -48.13 70.24
N ILE A 230 13.47 -47.20 70.34
CA ILE A 230 14.72 -47.41 71.09
C ILE A 230 14.45 -47.56 72.59
N ILE A 231 13.59 -46.73 73.18
CA ILE A 231 13.23 -46.80 74.61
C ILE A 231 12.59 -48.16 74.92
N LYS A 232 11.58 -48.56 74.15
CA LYS A 232 10.91 -49.86 74.32
C LYS A 232 11.87 -51.04 74.15
N ARG A 233 12.88 -50.90 73.28
CA ARG A 233 13.92 -51.92 73.10
C ARG A 233 14.88 -51.97 74.29
N LYS A 234 15.16 -50.85 74.98
CA LYS A 234 15.97 -50.83 76.21
C LYS A 234 15.22 -51.48 77.38
N GLU A 235 13.94 -51.16 77.58
CA GLU A 235 13.11 -51.79 78.65
C GLU A 235 13.07 -53.31 78.54
N LYS A 236 12.93 -53.85 77.31
CA LYS A 236 12.98 -55.30 77.09
C LYS A 236 14.33 -55.93 77.47
N LYS A 237 15.44 -55.22 77.26
CA LYS A 237 16.78 -55.71 77.64
C LYS A 237 17.05 -55.64 79.13
N GLU A 238 16.36 -54.77 79.87
CA GLU A 238 16.45 -54.69 81.34
C GLU A 238 15.58 -55.75 82.02
N GLN A 239 14.50 -56.23 81.37
CA GLN A 239 13.67 -57.33 81.86
C GLN A 239 14.28 -58.73 81.62
N GLU A 240 15.29 -58.85 80.76
CA GLU A 240 15.99 -60.11 80.45
C GLU A 240 17.33 -60.28 81.21
N LYS A 241 17.62 -59.38 82.15
CA LYS A 241 18.83 -59.39 83.00
C LYS A 241 18.47 -59.65 84.45
#